data_AF-A0A5E4BF37-F1
#
_entry.id   AF-A0A5E4BF37-F1
#
_cell.length_a   1.000
_cell.length_b   1.000
_cell.length_c   1.000
_cell.angle_alpha   90.00
_cell.angle_beta   90.00
_cell.angle_gamma   90.00
#
_symmetry.space_group_name_H-M   'P 1'
#
loop_
_entity.id
_entity.type
_entity.pdbx_description
1 polymer ?
#
loop_
_entity_poly.entity_id
_entity_poly.type
_entity_poly.pdbx_seq_one_letter_code
_entity_poly.pdbx_strand_id
1 'polypeptide(L)'
;MVPQVRVLSTLLGLALLWFPLDSHARARPDMFCLFHGKKYSPGDSWHPYLEPQGLMYCLRCTCSETAQVSCYRLHCPPVHCPQPVTEPQQCCPRCVEPHTPSGLRAPPKSCQHNGTMYQHGEIFTARELFPTRLPNQCVLCSCTEGQIYCGLATCPEPGCPAPLPLPASCCQACKGESVPRSASHPGPSSVD
;
A
#
# COMPACT_ATOMS: atom_id res chain seq x y z
N MET A 1 -63.59 5.15 -91.39
CA MET A 1 -62.62 6.07 -92.03
C MET A 1 -61.30 5.96 -91.25
N VAL A 2 -60.24 5.54 -91.92
CA VAL A 2 -58.81 5.36 -91.50
C VAL A 2 -58.07 6.71 -91.79
N PRO A 3 -56.87 7.14 -91.26
CA PRO A 3 -55.64 6.40 -90.86
C PRO A 3 -55.00 6.80 -89.49
N GLN A 4 -54.27 5.95 -88.76
CA GLN A 4 -52.90 5.38 -88.92
C GLN A 4 -51.75 6.40 -88.77
N VAL A 5 -50.97 6.30 -87.68
CA VAL A 5 -49.49 6.30 -87.72
C VAL A 5 -48.94 5.34 -86.65
N ARG A 6 -48.24 4.30 -87.14
CA ARG A 6 -47.41 3.34 -86.41
C ARG A 6 -46.14 3.98 -85.88
N VAL A 7 -45.63 3.55 -84.72
CA VAL A 7 -44.22 3.16 -84.58
C VAL A 7 -44.15 1.94 -83.63
N LEU A 8 -43.63 0.84 -84.15
CA LEU A 8 -43.27 -0.36 -83.41
C LEU A 8 -42.09 -0.08 -82.49
N SER A 9 -42.03 -0.65 -81.28
CA SER A 9 -40.77 -1.25 -80.80
C SER A 9 -40.94 -2.11 -79.54
N THR A 10 -40.56 -3.38 -79.69
CA THR A 10 -39.86 -4.24 -78.71
C THR A 10 -40.56 -4.68 -77.42
N LEU A 11 -41.05 -5.91 -77.52
CA LEU A 11 -41.14 -6.99 -76.54
C LEU A 11 -40.05 -7.03 -75.45
N LEU A 12 -40.46 -7.57 -74.29
CA LEU A 12 -39.68 -8.27 -73.24
C LEU A 12 -38.48 -7.52 -72.62
N GLY A 13 -38.65 -7.09 -71.37
CA GLY A 13 -37.53 -6.63 -70.56
C GLY A 13 -37.88 -6.40 -69.10
N LEU A 14 -37.69 -7.43 -68.30
CA LEU A 14 -37.15 -7.32 -66.93
C LEU A 14 -38.10 -6.82 -65.84
N ALA A 15 -38.73 -7.80 -65.21
CA ALA A 15 -39.07 -7.80 -63.78
C ALA A 15 -37.80 -7.59 -62.92
N LEU A 16 -37.25 -6.38 -62.91
CA LEU A 16 -36.10 -5.99 -62.08
C LEU A 16 -36.41 -4.83 -61.12
N LEU A 17 -37.68 -4.52 -60.87
CA LEU A 17 -38.08 -3.55 -59.84
C LEU A 17 -38.37 -4.19 -58.47
N TRP A 18 -38.12 -5.49 -58.30
CA TRP A 18 -38.21 -6.21 -57.02
C TRP A 18 -36.88 -6.82 -56.58
N PHE A 19 -35.77 -6.14 -56.79
CA PHE A 19 -34.63 -6.35 -55.90
C PHE A 19 -34.34 -5.01 -55.26
N PRO A 20 -34.64 -4.81 -53.96
CA PRO A 20 -34.03 -3.70 -53.25
C PRO A 20 -32.54 -3.82 -53.51
N LEU A 21 -31.92 -2.70 -53.87
CA LEU A 21 -30.48 -2.54 -53.86
C LEU A 21 -30.07 -2.76 -52.40
N ASP A 22 -29.89 -4.04 -52.04
CA ASP A 22 -29.31 -4.49 -50.81
C ASP A 22 -27.87 -4.01 -50.90
N SER A 23 -27.73 -2.74 -50.51
CA SER A 23 -26.50 -2.16 -50.07
C SER A 23 -26.16 -2.99 -48.85
N HIS A 24 -25.61 -4.18 -49.11
CA HIS A 24 -24.66 -4.83 -48.24
C HIS A 24 -23.67 -3.71 -47.94
N ALA A 25 -23.92 -2.98 -46.85
CA ALA A 25 -22.88 -2.67 -45.91
C ALA A 25 -22.09 -3.97 -45.86
N ARG A 26 -20.99 -4.03 -46.61
CA ARG A 26 -20.05 -5.14 -46.50
C ARG A 26 -19.67 -5.04 -45.04
N ALA A 27 -20.33 -5.86 -44.22
CA ALA A 27 -19.87 -6.20 -42.91
C ALA A 27 -18.41 -6.53 -43.14
N ARG A 28 -17.55 -5.62 -42.66
CA ARG A 28 -16.11 -5.74 -42.77
C ARG A 28 -15.81 -7.16 -42.32
N PRO A 29 -15.13 -7.99 -43.14
CA PRO A 29 -14.94 -9.40 -42.79
C PRO A 29 -14.40 -9.42 -41.37
N ASP A 30 -15.08 -10.12 -40.46
CA ASP A 30 -14.80 -10.14 -39.02
C ASP A 30 -13.29 -9.97 -38.81
N MET A 31 -12.83 -8.78 -38.43
CA MET A 31 -11.39 -8.49 -38.41
C MET A 31 -10.86 -9.08 -37.11
N PHE A 32 -10.24 -10.24 -37.17
CA PHE A 32 -9.67 -10.91 -36.01
C PHE A 32 -8.17 -11.14 -36.18
N CYS A 33 -7.45 -11.11 -35.06
CA CYS A 33 -6.06 -11.52 -35.04
C CYS A 33 -5.95 -13.05 -34.93
N LEU A 34 -4.99 -13.62 -35.65
CA LEU A 34 -4.57 -15.01 -35.49
C LEU A 34 -3.21 -15.06 -34.82
N PHE A 35 -3.10 -15.77 -33.70
CA PHE A 35 -1.85 -15.97 -33.00
C PHE A 35 -1.77 -17.43 -32.51
N HIS A 36 -0.75 -18.17 -32.97
CA HIS A 36 -0.58 -19.61 -32.68
C HIS A 36 -1.86 -20.45 -32.86
N GLY A 37 -2.59 -20.21 -33.95
CA GLY A 37 -3.82 -20.93 -34.28
C GLY A 37 -5.05 -20.55 -33.43
N LYS A 38 -4.93 -19.56 -32.53
CA LYS A 38 -6.05 -18.99 -31.77
C LYS A 38 -6.52 -17.68 -32.41
N LYS A 39 -7.83 -17.45 -32.38
CA LYS A 39 -8.51 -16.25 -32.89
C LYS A 39 -8.77 -15.27 -31.74
N TYR A 40 -8.44 -14.01 -31.95
CA TYR A 40 -8.60 -12.90 -31.01
C TYR A 40 -9.36 -11.75 -31.66
N SER A 41 -10.28 -11.16 -30.91
CA SER A 41 -11.06 -9.99 -31.34
C SER A 41 -10.24 -8.71 -31.23
N PRO A 42 -10.55 -7.66 -32.00
CA PRO A 42 -9.96 -6.34 -31.80
C PRO A 42 -10.13 -5.86 -30.35
N GLY A 43 -9.07 -5.31 -29.78
CA GLY A 43 -9.02 -4.89 -28.38
C GLY A 43 -8.63 -5.99 -27.39
N ASP A 44 -8.62 -7.27 -27.80
CA ASP A 44 -8.18 -8.36 -26.93
C ASP A 44 -6.73 -8.15 -26.51
N SER A 45 -6.46 -8.45 -25.24
CA SER A 45 -5.13 -8.44 -24.65
C SER A 45 -4.89 -9.76 -23.91
N TRP A 46 -3.78 -10.42 -24.17
CA TRP A 46 -3.48 -11.73 -23.58
C TRP A 46 -1.99 -11.94 -23.28
N HIS A 47 -1.73 -12.92 -22.42
CA HIS A 47 -0.40 -13.49 -22.22
C HIS A 47 -0.22 -14.67 -23.18
N PRO A 48 0.81 -14.67 -24.04
CA PRO A 48 1.00 -15.74 -25.01
C PRO A 48 1.58 -16.99 -24.34
N TYR A 49 1.20 -18.14 -24.86
CA TYR A 49 1.76 -19.43 -24.49
C TYR A 49 2.83 -19.82 -25.53
N LEU A 50 4.08 -19.96 -25.09
CA LEU A 50 5.23 -20.25 -25.95
C LEU A 50 5.84 -21.58 -25.53
N GLU A 51 5.88 -22.57 -26.42
CA GLU A 51 6.55 -23.85 -26.15
C GLU A 51 8.07 -23.73 -26.30
N PRO A 52 8.90 -24.32 -25.41
CA PRO A 52 8.56 -25.10 -24.21
C PRO A 52 8.32 -24.31 -22.90
N GLN A 53 8.30 -22.97 -22.94
CA GLN A 53 8.28 -22.13 -21.74
C GLN A 53 6.92 -22.03 -21.03
N GLY A 54 5.82 -22.32 -21.73
CA GLY A 54 4.47 -22.19 -21.21
C GLY A 54 3.92 -20.76 -21.29
N LEU A 55 3.05 -20.39 -20.34
CA LEU A 55 2.38 -19.09 -20.33
C LEU A 55 3.31 -17.96 -19.87
N MET A 56 3.49 -16.93 -20.71
CA MET A 56 4.45 -15.85 -20.47
C MET A 56 3.79 -14.63 -19.84
N TYR A 57 3.72 -14.59 -18.51
CA TYR A 57 3.05 -13.51 -17.77
C TYR A 57 3.70 -12.13 -17.92
N CYS A 58 4.99 -12.06 -18.25
CA CYS A 58 5.69 -10.80 -18.51
C CYS A 58 5.66 -10.34 -19.97
N LEU A 59 4.91 -11.02 -20.84
CA LEU A 59 4.69 -10.62 -22.21
C LEU A 59 3.19 -10.36 -22.39
N ARG A 60 2.82 -9.21 -22.96
CA ARG A 60 1.43 -8.87 -23.24
C ARG A 60 1.27 -8.61 -24.72
N CYS A 61 0.39 -9.36 -25.36
CA CYS A 61 0.01 -9.20 -26.76
C CYS A 61 -1.37 -8.55 -26.84
N THR A 62 -1.57 -7.71 -27.85
CA THR A 62 -2.84 -7.03 -28.11
C THR A 62 -3.24 -7.17 -29.57
N CYS A 63 -4.53 -7.31 -29.84
CA CYS A 63 -5.07 -7.30 -31.19
C CYS A 63 -5.58 -5.90 -31.55
N SER A 64 -5.06 -5.31 -32.61
CA SER A 64 -5.52 -4.00 -33.09
C SER A 64 -6.82 -4.11 -33.90
N GLU A 65 -7.51 -2.98 -34.09
CA GLU A 65 -8.65 -2.81 -35.01
C GLU A 65 -8.32 -3.13 -36.48
N THR A 66 -7.03 -3.19 -36.82
CA THR A 66 -6.52 -3.55 -38.14
C THR A 66 -6.13 -5.03 -38.24
N ALA A 67 -6.53 -5.87 -37.27
CA ALA A 67 -6.17 -7.28 -37.16
C ALA A 67 -4.65 -7.55 -37.09
N GLN A 68 -3.90 -6.63 -36.49
CA GLN A 68 -2.47 -6.79 -36.24
C GLN A 68 -2.22 -7.16 -34.78
N VAL A 69 -1.39 -8.18 -34.56
CA VAL A 69 -0.91 -8.55 -33.22
C VAL A 69 0.34 -7.72 -32.89
N SER A 70 0.34 -7.07 -31.74
CA SER A 70 1.53 -6.42 -31.18
C SER A 70 1.80 -6.94 -29.79
N CYS A 71 3.03 -7.40 -29.53
CA CYS A 71 3.44 -7.91 -28.22
C CYS A 71 4.55 -7.05 -27.64
N TYR A 72 4.49 -6.80 -26.33
CA TYR A 72 5.50 -6.05 -25.60
C TYR A 72 5.76 -6.65 -24.23
N ARG A 73 6.98 -6.43 -23.74
CA ARG A 73 7.39 -6.91 -22.42
C ARG A 73 6.87 -5.96 -21.34
N LEU A 74 6.32 -6.53 -20.27
CA LEU A 74 5.97 -5.78 -19.08
C LEU A 74 7.22 -5.50 -18.26
N HIS A 75 7.40 -4.23 -17.89
CA HIS A 75 8.48 -3.79 -17.01
C HIS A 75 7.92 -3.61 -15.60
N CYS A 76 8.54 -4.27 -14.63
CA CYS A 76 8.11 -4.20 -13.25
C CYS A 76 8.72 -2.98 -12.55
N PRO A 77 7.95 -2.28 -11.71
CA PRO A 77 8.49 -1.23 -10.87
C PRO A 77 9.51 -1.81 -9.86
N PRO A 78 10.55 -1.07 -9.47
CA PRO A 78 11.48 -1.50 -8.43
C PRO A 78 10.76 -1.70 -7.09
N VAL A 79 11.03 -2.84 -6.44
CA VAL A 79 10.54 -3.15 -5.09
C VAL A 79 11.67 -3.08 -4.09
N HIS A 80 11.43 -2.47 -2.92
CA HIS A 80 12.43 -2.20 -1.89
C HIS A 80 12.09 -2.98 -0.62
N CYS A 81 12.44 -4.27 -0.59
CA CYS A 81 12.24 -5.13 0.57
C CYS A 81 13.27 -6.26 0.57
N PRO A 82 13.56 -6.86 1.75
CA PRO A 82 14.60 -7.87 1.88
C PRO A 82 14.32 -9.15 1.10
N GLN A 83 13.05 -9.50 0.91
CA GLN A 83 12.65 -10.71 0.17
C GLN A 83 11.48 -10.45 -0.78
N PRO A 84 11.74 -10.03 -2.03
CA PRO A 84 10.73 -9.97 -3.08
C PRO A 84 10.39 -11.39 -3.56
N VAL A 85 9.10 -11.67 -3.73
CA VAL A 85 8.59 -12.97 -4.19
C VAL A 85 7.72 -12.77 -5.43
N THR A 86 7.90 -13.62 -6.43
CA THR A 86 7.03 -13.67 -7.62
C THR A 86 6.14 -14.90 -7.51
N GLU A 87 4.84 -14.70 -7.42
CA GLU A 87 3.85 -15.79 -7.38
C GLU A 87 3.75 -16.46 -8.75
N PRO A 88 3.44 -17.77 -8.84
CA PRO A 88 2.99 -18.36 -10.07
C PRO A 88 1.88 -17.51 -10.69
N GLN A 89 1.94 -17.33 -12.00
CA GLN A 89 0.97 -16.53 -12.76
C GLN A 89 1.04 -15.01 -12.63
N GLN A 90 2.09 -14.47 -11.99
CA GLN A 90 2.37 -13.04 -11.97
C GLN A 90 3.67 -12.71 -12.69
N CYS A 91 3.70 -11.55 -13.36
CA CYS A 91 4.94 -11.03 -13.93
C CYS A 91 5.84 -10.39 -12.86
N CYS A 92 5.24 -9.58 -11.98
CA CYS A 92 6.02 -8.70 -11.13
C CYS A 92 6.16 -9.22 -9.71
N PRO A 93 7.36 -9.06 -9.12
CA PRO A 93 7.59 -9.43 -7.74
C PRO A 93 6.82 -8.49 -6.81
N ARG A 94 6.38 -9.05 -5.69
CA ARG A 94 5.76 -8.32 -4.59
C ARG A 94 6.57 -8.56 -3.32
N CYS A 95 6.55 -7.60 -2.42
CA CYS A 95 7.05 -7.82 -1.08
C CYS A 95 6.05 -8.71 -0.36
N VAL A 96 6.49 -9.89 0.07
CA VAL A 96 5.70 -10.65 1.05
C VAL A 96 5.88 -9.91 2.37
N GLU A 97 4.76 -9.51 2.96
CA GLU A 97 4.77 -9.15 4.37
C GLU A 97 5.26 -10.39 5.12
N PRO A 98 6.28 -10.27 6.01
CA PRO A 98 6.63 -11.35 6.91
C PRO A 98 5.33 -11.84 7.53
N HIS A 99 5.09 -13.15 7.50
CA HIS A 99 3.88 -13.81 8.02
C HIS A 99 3.61 -13.39 9.48
N THR A 100 3.05 -12.20 9.66
CA THR A 100 2.18 -11.85 10.75
C THR A 100 0.82 -12.07 10.14
N PRO A 101 0.09 -13.13 10.52
CA PRO A 101 -1.19 -13.46 9.91
C PRO A 101 -2.07 -12.21 9.93
N SER A 102 -2.39 -11.66 8.76
CA SER A 102 -3.20 -10.44 8.61
C SER A 102 -4.66 -10.60 9.06
N GLY A 103 -5.01 -11.72 9.71
CA GLY A 103 -6.25 -11.95 10.45
C GLY A 103 -6.08 -12.03 11.98
N LEU A 104 -4.86 -11.87 12.50
CA LEU A 104 -4.52 -11.75 13.93
C LEU A 104 -4.05 -10.35 14.30
N ARG A 105 -4.36 -9.34 13.49
CA ARG A 105 -4.25 -7.95 13.95
C ARG A 105 -5.36 -7.73 14.97
N ALA A 106 -5.17 -8.28 16.18
CA ALA A 106 -5.80 -7.75 17.37
C ALA A 106 -5.58 -6.23 17.31
N PRO A 107 -6.60 -5.42 17.63
CA PRO A 107 -6.39 -3.99 17.80
C PRO A 107 -5.09 -3.75 18.57
N PRO A 108 -4.27 -2.75 18.19
CA PRO A 108 -3.06 -2.45 18.95
C PRO A 108 -3.46 -2.43 20.42
N LYS A 109 -2.86 -3.32 21.23
CA LYS A 109 -3.26 -3.50 22.62
C LYS A 109 -2.93 -2.20 23.36
N SER A 110 -3.90 -1.32 23.45
CA SER A 110 -3.78 0.01 24.03
C SER A 110 -4.46 0.03 25.40
N CYS A 111 -3.98 0.93 26.25
CA CYS A 111 -4.48 1.10 27.61
C CYS A 111 -5.23 2.42 27.72
N GLN A 112 -6.47 2.41 28.21
CA GLN A 112 -7.21 3.64 28.44
C GLN A 112 -7.07 4.06 29.91
N HIS A 113 -6.57 5.27 30.14
CA HIS A 113 -6.51 5.86 31.47
C HIS A 113 -6.89 7.34 31.44
N ASN A 114 -7.88 7.71 32.27
CA ASN A 114 -8.43 9.07 32.37
C ASN A 114 -8.85 9.67 31.02
N GLY A 115 -9.46 8.86 30.14
CA GLY A 115 -9.87 9.28 28.79
C GLY A 115 -8.73 9.34 27.76
N THR A 116 -7.47 9.21 28.18
CA THR A 116 -6.31 9.17 27.29
C THR A 116 -6.00 7.72 26.87
N MET A 117 -5.67 7.55 25.59
CA MET A 117 -5.29 6.27 25.01
C MET A 117 -3.77 6.15 24.97
N TYR A 118 -3.23 5.14 25.64
CA TYR A 118 -1.80 4.84 25.69
C TYR A 118 -1.47 3.62 24.85
N GLN A 119 -0.37 3.69 24.10
CA GLN A 119 0.11 2.59 23.28
C GLN A 119 0.94 1.60 24.11
N HIS A 120 1.07 0.36 23.62
CA HIS A 120 1.97 -0.62 24.22
C HIS A 120 3.39 -0.06 24.33
N GLY A 121 3.96 -0.13 25.53
CA GLY A 121 5.29 0.40 25.87
C GLY A 121 5.29 1.87 26.32
N GLU A 122 4.16 2.58 26.23
CA GLU A 122 4.10 3.95 26.73
C GLU A 122 4.11 4.02 28.25
N ILE A 123 4.82 5.04 28.75
CA ILE A 123 4.98 5.34 30.16
C ILE A 123 4.30 6.68 30.44
N PHE A 124 3.49 6.73 31.50
CA PHE A 124 2.75 7.93 31.88
C PHE A 124 2.65 8.09 33.40
N THR A 125 2.35 9.31 33.84
CA THR A 125 2.24 9.64 35.27
C THR A 125 0.78 9.72 35.69
N ALA A 126 0.42 9.07 36.80
CA ALA A 126 -0.95 9.03 37.29
C ALA A 126 -1.00 9.29 38.80
N ARG A 127 -0.78 10.56 39.17
CA ARG A 127 -0.62 11.01 40.57
C ARG A 127 -1.83 10.73 41.47
N GLU A 128 -2.97 10.44 40.88
CA GLU A 128 -4.27 10.29 41.56
C GLU A 128 -4.63 8.83 41.90
N LEU A 129 -3.83 7.84 41.46
CA LEU A 129 -4.15 6.42 41.65
C LEU A 129 -3.88 5.89 43.07
N PHE A 130 -2.83 6.37 43.73
CA PHE A 130 -2.54 6.04 45.13
C PHE A 130 -1.66 7.09 45.79
N PRO A 131 -1.81 7.31 47.11
CA PRO A 131 -1.04 8.30 47.85
C PRO A 131 0.44 7.94 47.89
N THR A 132 1.30 8.94 47.70
CA THR A 132 2.74 8.78 47.85
C THR A 132 3.10 8.53 49.31
N ARG A 133 4.03 7.60 49.55
CA ARG A 133 4.50 7.26 50.91
C ARG A 133 5.58 8.21 51.42
N LEU A 134 6.35 8.80 50.50
CA LEU A 134 7.43 9.74 50.77
C LEU A 134 7.30 10.95 49.82
N PRO A 135 7.83 12.12 50.20
CA PRO A 135 7.78 13.33 49.37
C PRO A 135 8.55 13.20 48.06
N ASN A 136 9.55 12.32 47.99
CA ASN A 136 10.34 12.05 46.79
C ASN A 136 9.79 10.90 45.94
N GLN A 137 8.55 10.45 46.16
CA GLN A 137 7.93 9.40 45.35
C GLN A 137 6.89 9.97 44.38
N CYS A 138 6.76 9.34 43.23
CA CYS A 138 5.74 9.65 42.22
C CYS A 138 5.14 8.37 41.62
N VAL A 139 3.91 8.47 41.12
CA VAL A 139 3.24 7.34 40.47
C VAL A 139 3.63 7.30 39.00
N LEU A 140 4.20 6.17 38.58
CA LEU A 140 4.58 5.89 37.20
C LEU A 140 3.86 4.63 36.73
N CYS A 141 3.27 4.71 35.55
CA CYS A 141 2.50 3.63 34.94
C CYS A 141 3.09 3.26 33.58
N SER A 142 2.98 1.99 33.22
CA SER A 142 3.32 1.47 31.90
C SER A 142 2.15 0.73 31.30
N CYS A 143 1.91 0.95 30.00
CA CYS A 143 0.95 0.16 29.24
C CYS A 143 1.65 -1.06 28.64
N THR A 144 1.33 -2.26 29.13
CA THR A 144 1.88 -3.50 28.57
C THR A 144 0.71 -4.40 28.16
N GLU A 145 0.58 -4.58 26.84
CA GLU A 145 -0.42 -5.46 26.23
C GLU A 145 -1.86 -5.21 26.68
N GLY A 146 -2.25 -3.93 26.78
CA GLY A 146 -3.62 -3.54 27.16
C GLY A 146 -3.87 -3.57 28.68
N GLN A 147 -2.85 -3.87 29.47
CA GLN A 147 -2.90 -3.79 30.92
C GLN A 147 -2.01 -2.66 31.43
N ILE A 148 -2.53 -1.92 32.41
CA ILE A 148 -1.81 -0.82 33.06
C ILE A 148 -1.14 -1.36 34.31
N TYR A 149 0.17 -1.21 34.39
CA TYR A 149 0.96 -1.53 35.58
C TYR A 149 1.52 -0.24 36.16
N CYS A 150 1.12 0.09 37.38
CA CYS A 150 1.56 1.29 38.08
C CYS A 150 2.35 0.95 39.35
N GLY A 151 3.32 1.79 39.68
CA GLY A 151 4.09 1.69 40.92
C GLY A 151 4.55 3.06 41.41
N LEU A 152 5.06 3.09 42.64
CA LEU A 152 5.76 4.25 43.18
C LEU A 152 7.22 4.23 42.70
N ALA A 153 7.62 5.25 41.95
CA ALA A 153 8.99 5.53 41.60
C ALA A 153 9.57 6.52 42.62
N THR A 154 10.74 6.20 43.19
CA THR A 154 11.47 7.10 44.09
C THR A 154 12.43 7.94 43.26
N CYS A 155 12.26 9.26 43.28
CA CYS A 155 13.09 10.19 42.55
C CYS A 155 14.34 10.58 43.34
N PRO A 156 15.51 10.63 42.69
CA PRO A 156 16.70 11.23 43.28
C PRO A 156 16.52 12.74 43.41
N GLU A 157 17.12 13.34 44.44
CA GLU A 157 17.11 14.78 44.64
C GLU A 157 18.07 15.46 43.65
N PRO A 158 17.59 16.36 42.79
CA PRO A 158 18.45 17.07 41.87
C PRO A 158 19.20 18.19 42.63
N GLY A 159 20.51 18.03 42.82
CA GLY A 159 21.37 18.99 43.49
C GLY A 159 21.70 20.26 42.68
N CYS A 160 20.74 20.82 41.95
CA CYS A 160 20.91 22.01 41.11
C CYS A 160 19.75 22.99 41.29
N PRO A 161 19.99 24.29 41.04
CA PRO A 161 18.97 25.33 41.26
C PRO A 161 17.78 25.26 40.30
N ALA A 162 17.91 24.59 39.14
CA ALA A 162 16.87 24.50 38.12
C ALA A 162 16.82 23.11 37.47
N PRO A 163 16.19 22.11 38.12
CA PRO A 163 15.98 20.78 37.55
C PRO A 163 14.90 20.76 36.46
N LEU A 164 15.05 19.86 35.49
CA LEU A 164 14.17 19.71 34.32
C LEU A 164 13.50 18.32 34.32
N PRO A 165 12.23 18.20 33.87
CA PRO A 165 11.57 16.90 33.72
C PRO A 165 12.31 15.98 32.75
N LEU A 166 12.46 14.70 33.13
CA LEU A 166 13.06 13.68 32.27
C LEU A 166 11.99 13.02 31.37
N PRO A 167 12.29 12.76 30.07
CA PRO A 167 11.40 12.01 29.18
C PRO A 167 11.09 10.61 29.74
N ALA A 168 9.85 10.16 29.57
CA ALA A 168 9.38 8.84 30.02
C ALA A 168 9.60 8.56 31.53
N SER A 169 9.66 9.60 32.37
CA SER A 169 9.73 9.45 33.83
C SER A 169 8.94 10.55 34.54
N CYS A 170 8.65 10.36 35.83
CA CYS A 170 8.09 11.39 36.69
C CYS A 170 9.14 12.21 37.47
N CYS A 171 10.43 11.92 37.25
CA CYS A 171 11.54 12.54 37.97
C CYS A 171 12.14 13.71 37.20
N GLN A 172 12.92 14.51 37.92
CA GLN A 172 13.63 15.65 37.36
C GLN A 172 15.14 15.42 37.44
N ALA A 173 15.88 15.99 36.49
CA ALA A 173 17.33 15.94 36.44
C ALA A 173 17.91 17.29 36.05
N CYS A 174 19.16 17.51 36.40
CA CYS A 174 19.89 18.71 36.00
C CYS A 174 20.27 18.61 34.52
N LYS A 175 20.17 19.73 33.80
CA LYS A 175 20.76 19.83 32.45
C LYS A 175 22.26 19.59 32.58
N GLY A 176 22.79 18.62 31.85
CA GLY A 176 24.22 18.31 31.83
C GLY A 176 25.00 19.44 31.18
N GLU A 177 25.26 20.49 31.95
CA GLU A 177 26.28 21.47 31.64
C GLU A 177 27.53 21.03 32.40
N SER A 178 28.60 20.77 31.65
CA SER A 178 29.92 20.47 32.16
C SER A 178 30.35 21.54 33.16
N VAL A 179 30.24 21.25 34.45
CA VAL A 179 30.96 21.97 35.50
C VAL A 179 32.00 21.00 36.04
N PRO A 180 33.30 21.27 35.84
CA PRO A 180 34.36 20.48 36.44
C PRO A 180 34.17 20.48 37.95
N ARG A 181 34.39 19.32 38.58
CA ARG A 181 34.63 19.24 40.01
C ARG A 181 35.81 20.13 40.36
N SER A 182 35.57 21.34 40.86
CA SER A 182 36.52 21.99 41.75
C SER A 182 36.10 21.67 43.17
N ALA A 183 36.57 20.51 43.63
CA ALA A 183 36.73 20.27 45.05
C ALA A 183 37.74 21.30 45.58
N SER A 184 37.26 22.39 46.16
CA SER A 184 38.06 23.19 47.09
C SER A 184 37.66 22.79 48.49
N HIS A 185 38.28 21.73 49.00
CA HIS A 185 38.44 21.55 50.44
C HIS A 185 39.49 22.56 50.90
N PRO A 186 39.18 23.51 51.80
CA PRO A 186 40.21 24.12 52.63
C PRO A 186 40.66 23.06 53.65
N GLY A 187 41.94 22.69 53.59
CA GLY A 187 42.56 21.84 54.61
C GLY A 187 42.49 22.48 56.00
N PRO A 188 42.48 21.69 57.08
CA PRO A 188 42.35 22.20 58.43
C PRO A 188 43.62 22.94 58.85
N SER A 189 43.42 24.14 59.39
CA SER A 189 44.37 24.83 60.25
C SER A 189 44.66 23.98 61.49
N SER A 190 45.89 23.48 61.60
CA SER A 190 46.44 22.89 62.83
C SER A 190 46.72 24.00 63.83
N VAL A 191 46.08 23.91 65.00
CA VAL A 191 46.46 24.56 66.25
C VAL A 191 47.33 23.56 67.01
N ASP A 192 48.63 23.85 67.10
CA ASP A 192 49.48 23.88 68.31
C ASP A 192 50.90 24.33 67.90
#